data_AF-B3LMF1-F1
#
_entry.id   AF-B3LMF1-F1
#
_cell.length_a   1.000
_cell.length_b   1.000
_cell.length_c   1.000
_cell.angle_alpha   90.00
_cell.angle_beta   90.00
_cell.angle_gamma   90.00
#
_symmetry.space_group_name_H-M   'P 1'
#
loop_
_entity.id
_entity.type
_entity.pdbx_description
1 polymer ?
#
loop_
_entity_poly.entity_id
_entity_poly.type
_entity_poly.pdbx_seq_one_letter_code
_entity_poly.pdbx_strand_id
1 'polypeptide(L)'
;MEDSRLLITLILVFGVIFLKKFFQSNQHPSAQRLSATGVNAHGRPQGSTQNALRRTGRVNGGHPVTTQMVETVQNLAPNLHPEQIRYSLENTGSVEETVERYLRGDEFSFPPGFEPSRAPMGANAAVDNNAAGGGEFNDPRKKNMICAENLLDKFHVDLNEDMSNLSFKDLDIEERKRLLVWQARKNLETKLQSDKDLQSLLT
;
A
#
# COMPACT_ATOMS: atom_id res chain seq x y z
N MET A 1 -25.22 -50.03 5.57
CA MET A 1 -24.29 -49.89 6.72
C MET A 1 -22.82 -49.86 6.28
N GLU A 2 -22.48 -50.44 5.14
CA GLU A 2 -21.10 -50.59 4.64
C GLU A 2 -20.55 -49.28 4.08
N ASP A 3 -21.39 -48.51 3.38
CA ASP A 3 -21.01 -47.20 2.81
C ASP A 3 -20.66 -46.16 3.88
N SER A 4 -21.40 -46.14 5.00
CA SER A 4 -21.09 -45.24 6.12
C SER A 4 -19.79 -45.62 6.84
N ARG A 5 -19.43 -46.92 6.86
CA ARG A 5 -18.16 -47.38 7.45
C ARG A 5 -16.98 -46.95 6.57
N LEU A 6 -17.14 -46.98 5.25
CA LEU A 6 -16.13 -46.51 4.28
C LEU A 6 -15.89 -45.00 4.35
N LEU A 7 -16.95 -44.21 4.51
CA LEU A 7 -16.82 -42.74 4.64
C LEU A 7 -16.06 -42.35 5.92
N ILE A 8 -16.40 -42.98 7.05
CA ILE A 8 -15.80 -42.69 8.35
C ILE A 8 -14.31 -43.07 8.36
N THR A 9 -13.95 -44.22 7.78
CA THR A 9 -12.54 -44.64 7.69
C THR A 9 -11.72 -43.70 6.79
N LEU A 10 -12.30 -43.23 5.68
CA LEU A 10 -11.63 -42.29 4.77
C LEU A 10 -11.35 -40.95 5.46
N ILE A 11 -12.33 -40.39 6.18
CA ILE A 11 -12.17 -39.14 6.93
C ILE A 11 -11.09 -39.30 8.02
N LEU A 12 -11.06 -40.43 8.73
CA LEU A 12 -10.07 -40.69 9.78
C LEU A 12 -8.65 -40.80 9.20
N VAL A 13 -8.47 -41.46 8.05
CA VAL A 13 -7.18 -41.57 7.36
C VAL A 13 -6.69 -40.19 6.90
N PHE A 14 -7.55 -39.40 6.26
CA PHE A 14 -7.19 -38.05 5.84
C PHE A 14 -6.89 -37.14 7.04
N GLY A 15 -7.66 -37.24 8.13
CA GLY A 15 -7.42 -36.49 9.37
C GLY A 15 -6.05 -36.79 9.99
N VAL A 16 -5.66 -38.08 10.05
CA VAL A 16 -4.35 -38.49 10.57
C VAL A 16 -3.20 -38.00 9.67
N ILE A 17 -3.38 -38.01 8.35
CA ILE A 17 -2.39 -37.49 7.40
C ILE A 17 -2.24 -35.97 7.56
N PHE A 18 -3.34 -35.24 7.70
CA PHE A 18 -3.33 -33.79 7.92
C PHE A 18 -2.69 -33.41 9.25
N LEU A 19 -3.02 -34.10 10.34
CA LEU A 19 -2.33 -33.90 11.63
C LEU A 19 -0.83 -34.17 11.51
N LYS A 20 -0.45 -35.28 10.87
CA LYS A 20 0.97 -35.63 10.68
C LYS A 20 1.70 -34.57 9.86
N LYS A 21 1.08 -34.02 8.81
CA LYS A 21 1.66 -32.92 8.01
C LYS A 21 1.72 -31.59 8.77
N PHE A 22 0.72 -31.32 9.61
CA PHE A 22 0.67 -30.11 10.42
C PHE A 22 1.77 -30.11 11.51
N PHE A 23 1.97 -31.22 12.21
CA PHE A 23 3.02 -31.33 13.24
C PHE A 23 4.46 -31.43 12.70
N GLN A 24 4.65 -31.84 11.43
CA GLN A 24 5.96 -31.86 10.79
C GLN A 24 6.38 -30.51 10.16
N SER A 25 5.46 -29.55 10.04
CA SER A 25 5.71 -28.27 9.35
C SER A 25 6.55 -27.25 10.15
N ASN A 26 6.87 -27.54 11.42
CA ASN A 26 7.55 -26.59 12.31
C ASN A 26 8.96 -27.01 12.76
N GLN A 27 9.61 -27.96 12.09
CA GLN A 27 10.98 -28.37 12.43
C GLN A 27 11.95 -27.95 11.33
N HIS A 28 12.45 -26.71 11.43
CA HIS A 28 13.56 -26.25 10.60
C HIS A 28 14.89 -26.87 11.10
N PRO A 29 15.78 -27.34 10.19
CA PRO A 29 17.09 -27.92 10.53
C PRO A 29 18.09 -26.92 11.16
N SER A 30 17.74 -25.64 11.25
CA SER A 30 18.53 -24.60 11.89
C SER A 30 18.51 -24.64 13.43
N ALA A 31 17.42 -25.14 14.03
CA ALA A 31 17.28 -25.18 15.50
C ALA A 31 18.13 -26.28 16.16
N GLN A 32 18.62 -27.27 15.41
CA GLN A 32 19.48 -28.35 15.93
C GLN A 32 20.94 -27.93 16.17
N ARG A 33 21.36 -26.73 15.73
CA ARG A 33 22.75 -26.28 15.84
C ARG A 33 23.05 -25.38 17.03
N LEU A 34 22.07 -25.09 17.89
CA LEU A 34 22.25 -24.19 19.04
C LEU A 34 22.64 -24.88 20.35
N SER A 35 22.64 -26.22 20.40
CA SER A 35 22.98 -26.96 21.64
C SER A 35 24.47 -27.31 21.78
N ALA A 36 25.32 -26.90 20.83
CA ALA A 36 26.71 -27.37 20.77
C ALA A 36 27.73 -26.28 20.42
N THR A 37 27.65 -25.08 21.01
CA THR A 37 28.82 -24.18 21.02
C THR A 37 28.77 -23.20 22.19
N GLY A 38 29.32 -23.61 23.34
CA GLY A 38 29.76 -22.66 24.37
C GLY A 38 31.09 -22.06 23.93
N VAL A 39 31.18 -20.74 23.81
CA VAL A 39 32.44 -20.04 23.49
C VAL A 39 32.80 -19.09 24.63
N ASN A 40 33.93 -19.39 25.25
CA ASN A 40 34.60 -18.60 26.27
C ASN A 40 35.10 -17.27 25.68
N ALA A 41 34.73 -16.14 26.29
CA ALA A 41 35.26 -14.82 25.95
C ALA A 41 36.53 -14.53 26.77
N HIS A 42 37.66 -14.33 26.07
CA HIS A 42 38.94 -13.91 26.64
C HIS A 42 39.15 -12.42 26.33
N GLY A 43 39.10 -11.56 27.34
CA GLY A 43 39.30 -10.10 27.20
C GLY A 43 39.80 -9.48 28.51
N ARG A 44 41.03 -9.00 28.49
CA ARG A 44 41.84 -8.46 29.59
C ARG A 44 41.36 -7.06 30.03
N PRO A 45 41.31 -6.71 31.33
CA PRO A 45 40.88 -5.39 31.77
C PRO A 45 42.09 -4.44 31.91
N GLN A 46 41.99 -3.24 31.33
CA GLN A 46 42.83 -2.10 31.67
C GLN A 46 41.92 -0.89 31.91
N GLY A 47 42.02 -0.32 33.10
CA GLY A 47 41.02 0.60 33.64
C GLY A 47 41.17 2.06 33.20
N SER A 48 40.05 2.78 33.28
CA SER A 48 39.99 4.11 33.89
C SER A 48 38.61 4.27 34.52
N THR A 49 38.58 4.48 35.83
CA THR A 49 37.35 4.71 36.61
C THR A 49 36.88 6.14 36.38
N GLN A 50 36.06 6.32 35.36
CA GLN A 50 35.22 7.51 35.23
C GLN A 50 33.85 7.16 35.80
N ASN A 51 33.41 8.03 36.71
CA ASN A 51 32.17 7.94 37.46
C ASN A 51 30.98 8.08 36.50
N ALA A 52 30.66 7.00 35.77
CA ALA A 52 29.56 6.95 34.84
C ALA A 52 28.25 7.01 35.63
N LEU A 53 27.51 8.08 35.36
CA LEU A 53 26.18 8.38 35.85
C LEU A 53 25.33 7.10 35.93
N ARG A 54 24.66 6.92 37.08
CA ARG A 54 23.88 5.74 37.42
C ARG A 54 23.03 5.26 36.25
N ARG A 55 23.40 4.08 35.76
CA ARG A 55 22.74 3.18 34.80
C ARG A 55 21.22 3.39 34.74
N THR A 56 20.79 4.38 33.95
CA THR A 56 19.38 4.58 33.59
C THR A 56 19.01 3.47 32.61
N GLY A 57 17.95 2.74 32.91
CA GLY A 57 17.40 1.74 32.02
C GLY A 57 17.17 2.31 30.63
N ARG A 58 17.46 1.48 29.62
CA ARG A 58 17.11 1.58 28.20
C ARG A 58 16.63 3.00 27.82
N VAL A 59 17.58 3.85 27.43
CA VAL A 59 17.29 5.19 26.91
C VAL A 59 16.48 5.00 25.61
N ASN A 60 15.15 5.02 25.73
CA ASN A 60 14.20 5.00 24.62
C ASN A 60 14.13 6.38 23.94
N GLY A 61 15.29 7.01 23.72
CA GLY A 61 15.45 8.17 22.84
C GLY A 61 16.18 7.64 21.62
N GLY A 62 15.52 7.67 20.46
CA GLY A 62 15.99 7.02 19.23
C GLY A 62 17.47 7.26 18.93
N HIS A 63 18.06 6.30 18.23
CA HIS A 63 19.45 6.38 17.82
C HIS A 63 19.67 7.56 16.86
N PRO A 64 20.77 8.32 16.99
CA PRO A 64 21.06 9.41 16.07
C PRO A 64 21.30 8.85 14.66
N VAL A 65 20.48 9.26 13.70
CA VAL A 65 20.58 8.82 12.30
C VAL A 65 21.28 9.86 11.45
N THR A 66 22.24 9.41 10.64
CA THR A 66 22.93 10.26 9.65
C THR A 66 22.30 10.10 8.27
N THR A 67 22.40 11.12 7.42
CA THR A 67 21.89 11.08 6.04
C THR A 67 22.51 9.94 5.22
N GLN A 68 23.77 9.61 5.49
CA GLN A 68 24.49 8.50 4.82
C GLN A 68 23.88 7.14 5.14
N MET A 69 23.38 6.94 6.36
CA MET A 69 22.68 5.70 6.73
C MET A 69 21.38 5.55 5.95
N VAL A 70 20.61 6.63 5.81
CA VAL A 70 19.35 6.64 5.04
C VAL A 70 19.62 6.35 3.56
N GLU A 71 20.60 7.02 2.96
CA GLU A 71 20.97 6.83 1.55
C GLU A 71 21.42 5.39 1.27
N THR A 72 22.21 4.80 2.16
CA THR A 72 22.67 3.40 2.02
C THR A 72 21.49 2.43 1.99
N VAL A 73 20.52 2.59 2.90
CA VAL A 73 19.30 1.75 2.90
C VAL A 73 18.44 2.05 1.67
N GLN A 74 18.29 3.31 1.27
CA GLN A 74 17.49 3.71 0.11
C GLN A 74 17.99 3.09 -1.20
N ASN A 75 19.32 2.98 -1.36
CA ASN A 75 19.94 2.33 -2.53
C ASN A 75 19.61 0.83 -2.61
N LEU A 76 19.42 0.16 -1.46
CA LEU A 76 19.05 -1.26 -1.39
C LEU A 76 17.52 -1.47 -1.39
N ALA A 77 16.77 -0.50 -0.90
CA ALA A 77 15.32 -0.54 -0.74
C ALA A 77 14.66 0.68 -1.41
N PRO A 78 14.66 0.77 -2.76
CA PRO A 78 14.17 1.94 -3.48
C PRO A 78 12.66 2.17 -3.32
N ASN A 79 11.91 1.14 -2.91
CA ASN A 79 10.46 1.22 -2.71
C ASN A 79 10.07 1.83 -1.35
N LEU A 80 11.01 1.94 -0.40
CA LEU A 80 10.75 2.55 0.90
C LEU A 80 10.92 4.06 0.82
N HIS A 81 10.08 4.79 1.55
CA HIS A 81 10.21 6.24 1.67
C HIS A 81 11.40 6.59 2.59
N PRO A 82 12.19 7.65 2.29
CA PRO A 82 13.32 8.07 3.11
C PRO A 82 12.96 8.28 4.59
N GLU A 83 11.76 8.79 4.88
CA GLU A 83 11.30 9.02 6.26
C GLU A 83 10.93 7.74 6.99
N GLN A 84 10.46 6.69 6.30
CA GLN A 84 10.26 5.37 6.90
C GLN A 84 11.59 4.73 7.24
N ILE A 85 12.57 4.86 6.34
CA ILE A 85 13.94 4.39 6.56
C ILE A 85 14.55 5.10 7.76
N ARG A 86 14.44 6.44 7.81
CA ARG A 86 14.94 7.25 8.92
C ARG A 86 14.34 6.81 10.24
N TYR A 87 13.02 6.66 10.31
CA TYR A 87 12.34 6.21 11.52
C TYR A 87 12.75 4.78 11.93
N SER A 88 12.90 3.87 10.97
CA SER A 88 13.39 2.51 11.24
C SER A 88 14.81 2.53 11.78
N LEU A 89 15.71 3.35 11.22
CA LEU A 89 17.08 3.53 11.69
C LEU A 89 17.15 4.17 13.09
N GLU A 90 16.23 5.07 13.43
CA GLU A 90 16.13 5.64 14.79
C GLU A 90 15.73 4.56 15.81
N ASN A 91 14.98 3.54 15.38
CA ASN A 91 14.53 2.43 16.22
C ASN A 91 15.53 1.28 16.32
N THR A 92 16.22 0.93 15.21
CA THR A 92 17.18 -0.18 15.15
C THR A 92 18.60 0.25 15.52
N GLY A 93 18.97 1.49 15.21
CA GLY A 93 20.31 2.05 15.40
C GLY A 93 21.36 1.52 14.43
N SER A 94 21.00 0.70 13.45
CA SER A 94 21.93 0.06 12.51
C SER A 94 21.31 -0.08 11.12
N VAL A 95 22.16 0.16 10.11
CA VAL A 95 21.79 0.02 8.69
C VAL A 95 21.55 -1.45 8.36
N GLU A 96 22.43 -2.32 8.84
CA GLU A 96 22.40 -3.76 8.60
C GLU A 96 21.09 -4.38 9.08
N GLU A 97 20.70 -4.09 10.31
CA GLU A 97 19.45 -4.56 10.91
C GLU A 97 18.22 -4.06 10.15
N THR A 98 18.27 -2.82 9.67
CA THR A 98 17.18 -2.20 8.89
C THR A 98 17.05 -2.85 7.51
N VAL A 99 18.17 -3.13 6.85
CA VAL A 99 18.19 -3.84 5.57
C VAL A 99 17.72 -5.28 5.73
N GLU A 100 18.14 -5.99 6.78
CA GLU A 100 17.68 -7.35 7.05
C GLU A 100 16.16 -7.43 7.26
N ARG A 101 15.57 -6.45 7.97
CA ARG A 101 14.10 -6.35 8.11
C ARG A 101 13.41 -6.14 6.79
N TYR A 102 13.95 -5.26 5.94
CA TYR A 102 13.42 -5.07 4.59
C TYR A 102 13.48 -6.35 3.75
N LEU A 103 14.61 -7.07 3.76
CA LEU A 103 14.76 -8.31 3.03
C LEU A 103 13.87 -9.45 3.56
N ARG A 104 13.53 -9.42 4.85
CA ARG A 104 12.54 -10.32 5.47
C ARG A 104 11.10 -9.98 5.07
N GLY A 105 10.86 -8.79 4.54
CA GLY A 105 9.53 -8.28 4.22
C GLY A 105 8.79 -7.72 5.43
N ASP A 106 9.51 -7.28 6.47
CA ASP A 106 8.90 -6.62 7.63
C ASP A 106 8.31 -5.26 7.24
N GLU A 107 7.30 -4.82 7.98
CA GLU A 107 6.61 -3.55 7.73
C GLU A 107 7.41 -2.34 8.25
N PHE A 108 7.40 -1.25 7.47
CA PHE A 108 8.07 0.01 7.81
C PHE A 108 7.03 1.11 8.07
N SER A 109 6.86 1.50 9.33
CA SER A 109 5.96 2.58 9.71
C SER A 109 6.55 3.95 9.45
N PHE A 110 5.69 4.95 9.25
CA PHE A 110 6.08 6.36 9.23
C PHE A 110 6.31 6.90 10.65
N PRO A 111 7.18 7.93 10.80
CA PRO A 111 7.36 8.59 12.09
C PRO A 111 6.06 9.28 12.56
N PRO A 112 5.83 9.40 13.88
CA PRO A 112 4.63 10.05 14.40
C PRO A 112 4.58 11.52 13.98
N GLY A 113 3.41 11.96 13.46
CA GLY A 113 3.22 13.32 12.95
C GLY A 113 3.73 13.52 11.52
N PHE A 114 4.23 12.48 10.85
CA PHE A 114 4.53 12.54 9.43
C PHE A 114 3.28 12.26 8.61
N GLU A 115 2.72 13.32 8.02
CA GLU A 115 1.80 13.18 6.91
C GLU A 115 2.63 13.12 5.62
N PRO A 116 2.69 11.98 4.92
CA PRO A 116 3.29 11.95 3.60
C PRO A 116 2.54 12.95 2.73
N SER A 117 3.17 14.10 2.48
CA SER A 117 2.78 14.98 1.39
C SER A 117 2.83 14.10 0.17
N ARG A 118 1.65 13.68 -0.32
CA ARG A 118 1.48 12.70 -1.38
C ARG A 118 2.18 13.22 -2.63
N ALA A 119 3.47 12.93 -2.75
CA ALA A 119 4.19 13.06 -3.98
C ALA A 119 3.44 12.13 -4.96
N PRO A 120 3.01 12.62 -6.13
CA PRO A 120 2.24 11.81 -7.05
C PRO A 120 3.21 10.83 -7.73
N MET A 121 3.61 9.78 -7.02
CA MET A 121 4.03 8.53 -7.65
C MET A 121 2.75 7.85 -8.12
N GLY A 122 2.62 7.77 -9.43
CA GLY A 122 1.43 7.27 -10.11
C GLY A 122 1.05 5.87 -9.63
N ALA A 123 -0.16 5.75 -9.09
CA ALA A 123 -0.99 4.55 -9.16
C ALA A 123 -2.44 4.96 -8.88
N ASN A 124 -3.20 5.11 -9.97
CA ASN A 124 -4.61 4.76 -10.13
C ASN A 124 -5.61 5.07 -8.99
N ALA A 125 -6.46 6.06 -9.29
CA ALA A 125 -7.92 6.01 -9.11
C ALA A 125 -8.46 5.67 -7.70
N ALA A 126 -8.51 6.69 -6.85
CA ALA A 126 -9.69 6.91 -6.00
C ALA A 126 -10.07 8.39 -6.19
N VAL A 127 -11.01 8.59 -7.11
CA VAL A 127 -11.65 9.86 -7.42
C VAL A 127 -12.69 10.10 -6.33
N ASP A 128 -12.30 10.80 -5.27
CA ASP A 128 -13.26 11.46 -4.38
C ASP A 128 -13.57 12.83 -4.97
N ASN A 129 -14.61 12.87 -5.80
CA ASN A 129 -15.25 14.10 -6.25
C ASN A 129 -16.32 14.47 -5.23
N ASN A 130 -15.95 15.24 -4.22
CA ASN A 130 -16.87 16.22 -3.64
C ASN A 130 -16.07 17.34 -2.99
N ALA A 131 -16.03 18.47 -3.69
CA ALA A 131 -15.46 19.71 -3.21
C ALA A 131 -16.31 20.25 -2.05
N ALA A 132 -15.78 20.18 -0.83
CA ALA A 132 -16.17 21.03 0.28
C ALA A 132 -15.03 21.13 1.29
N GLY A 133 -14.30 22.26 1.27
CA GLY A 133 -13.54 22.71 2.43
C GLY A 133 -12.03 22.78 2.27
N GLY A 134 -11.54 23.98 1.93
CA GLY A 134 -10.38 24.62 2.58
C GLY A 134 -8.99 24.05 2.31
N GLY A 135 -8.22 24.76 1.48
CA GLY A 135 -6.77 24.60 1.41
C GLY A 135 -6.22 25.01 0.05
N GLU A 136 -5.81 26.27 -0.06
CA GLU A 136 -5.21 26.85 -1.27
C GLU A 136 -4.08 26.00 -1.85
N PHE A 137 -4.33 25.40 -3.02
CA PHE A 137 -3.27 25.00 -3.94
C PHE A 137 -3.30 25.90 -5.18
N ASN A 138 -3.21 27.21 -4.96
CA ASN A 138 -3.04 28.22 -6.02
C ASN A 138 -1.54 28.45 -6.27
N ASP A 139 -0.85 27.46 -6.84
CA ASP A 139 0.47 27.73 -7.45
C ASP A 139 0.23 28.50 -8.77
N PRO A 140 0.72 29.75 -8.92
CA PRO A 140 0.51 30.54 -10.14
C PRO A 140 1.12 29.91 -11.39
N ARG A 141 2.00 28.89 -11.24
CA ARG A 141 2.52 28.08 -12.36
C ARG A 141 1.59 26.94 -12.77
N LYS A 142 0.66 26.54 -11.89
CA LYS A 142 -0.33 25.50 -12.16
C LYS A 142 -1.65 26.14 -12.54
N LYS A 143 -1.78 26.49 -13.82
CA LYS A 143 -3.07 26.89 -14.37
C LYS A 143 -3.95 25.65 -14.46
N ASN A 144 -5.01 25.59 -13.67
CA ASN A 144 -6.05 24.56 -13.82
C ASN A 144 -6.69 24.75 -15.20
N MET A 145 -6.38 23.84 -16.14
CA MET A 145 -7.03 23.78 -17.46
C MET A 145 -8.31 22.93 -17.44
N ILE A 146 -8.75 22.49 -16.27
CA ILE A 146 -10.01 21.76 -16.10
C ILE A 146 -11.14 22.79 -16.11
N CYS A 147 -11.66 23.07 -17.30
CA CYS A 147 -12.86 23.86 -17.47
C CYS A 147 -14.05 22.90 -17.52
N ALA A 148 -15.14 23.25 -16.82
CA ALA A 148 -16.43 22.56 -16.97
C ALA A 148 -16.99 22.93 -18.35
N GLU A 149 -16.61 22.17 -19.37
CA GLU A 149 -17.07 22.32 -20.74
C GLU A 149 -18.25 21.40 -21.01
N ASN A 150 -19.16 21.85 -21.88
CA ASN A 150 -20.25 21.00 -22.33
C ASN A 150 -19.71 19.94 -23.30
N LEU A 151 -19.74 18.69 -22.88
CA LEU A 151 -19.26 17.57 -23.69
C LEU A 151 -20.10 17.35 -24.96
N LEU A 152 -21.38 17.73 -24.95
CA LEU A 152 -22.24 17.63 -26.15
C LEU A 152 -21.75 18.62 -27.22
N ASP A 153 -21.45 19.85 -26.81
CA ASP A 153 -20.95 20.89 -27.72
C ASP A 153 -19.54 20.56 -28.20
N LYS A 154 -18.67 20.08 -27.30
CA LYS A 154 -17.27 19.70 -27.62
C LYS A 154 -17.19 18.59 -28.66
N PHE A 155 -18.02 17.56 -28.54
CA PHE A 155 -18.00 16.40 -29.43
C PHE A 155 -19.06 16.48 -30.53
N HIS A 156 -19.75 17.61 -30.66
CA HIS A 156 -20.79 17.82 -31.68
C HIS A 156 -21.82 16.67 -31.69
N VAL A 157 -22.34 16.34 -30.50
CA VAL A 157 -23.40 15.35 -30.32
C VAL A 157 -24.73 16.08 -30.21
N ASP A 158 -25.64 15.84 -31.15
CA ASP A 158 -26.97 16.47 -31.11
C ASP A 158 -27.86 15.82 -30.03
N LEU A 159 -28.72 16.62 -29.41
CA LEU A 159 -29.63 16.22 -28.33
C LEU A 159 -30.61 15.13 -28.78
N ASN A 160 -30.99 15.17 -30.05
CA ASN A 160 -31.97 14.28 -30.66
C ASN A 160 -31.34 13.20 -31.55
N GLU A 161 -30.01 13.10 -31.56
CA GLU A 161 -29.32 12.06 -32.33
C GLU A 161 -29.62 10.68 -31.74
N ASP A 162 -29.80 9.67 -32.59
CA ASP A 162 -29.94 8.27 -32.17
C ASP A 162 -28.74 7.49 -32.68
N MET A 163 -27.93 7.00 -31.75
CA MET A 163 -26.74 6.18 -32.02
C MET A 163 -26.87 4.77 -31.43
N SER A 164 -28.09 4.33 -31.10
CA SER A 164 -28.34 3.05 -30.43
C SER A 164 -27.92 1.83 -31.26
N ASN A 165 -27.92 1.95 -32.59
CA ASN A 165 -27.57 0.91 -33.55
C ASN A 165 -26.06 0.79 -33.80
N LEU A 166 -25.23 1.70 -33.26
CA LEU A 166 -23.79 1.71 -33.50
C LEU A 166 -23.04 0.90 -32.43
N SER A 167 -22.03 0.15 -32.88
CA SER A 167 -21.16 -0.67 -32.04
C SER A 167 -19.76 -0.10 -32.02
N PHE A 168 -19.15 0.01 -30.84
CA PHE A 168 -17.79 0.55 -30.67
C PHE A 168 -16.72 -0.09 -31.58
N LYS A 169 -16.90 -1.36 -31.96
CA LYS A 169 -15.90 -2.09 -32.75
C LYS A 169 -15.79 -1.57 -34.18
N ASP A 170 -16.89 -1.05 -34.71
CA ASP A 170 -17.02 -0.69 -36.12
C ASP A 170 -16.75 0.81 -36.37
N LEU A 171 -16.61 1.58 -35.30
CA LEU A 171 -16.44 3.03 -35.33
C LEU A 171 -14.97 3.44 -35.21
N ASP A 172 -14.66 4.60 -35.78
CA ASP A 172 -13.38 5.27 -35.58
C ASP A 172 -13.25 5.88 -34.16
N ILE A 173 -12.07 6.37 -33.80
CA ILE A 173 -11.84 6.91 -32.44
C ILE A 173 -12.70 8.14 -32.14
N GLU A 174 -13.02 8.97 -33.13
CA GLU A 174 -13.79 10.19 -32.93
C GLU A 174 -15.28 9.87 -32.76
N GLU A 175 -15.81 8.99 -33.60
CA GLU A 175 -17.14 8.44 -33.49
C GLU A 175 -17.34 7.65 -32.20
N ARG A 176 -16.33 6.92 -31.72
CA ARG A 176 -16.39 6.26 -30.41
C ARG A 176 -16.52 7.24 -29.27
N LYS A 177 -15.84 8.40 -29.32
CA LYS A 177 -16.00 9.45 -28.30
C LYS A 177 -17.40 10.04 -28.35
N ARG A 178 -17.92 10.33 -29.56
CA ARG A 178 -19.30 10.81 -29.76
C ARG A 178 -20.31 9.81 -29.17
N LEU A 179 -20.17 8.52 -29.51
CA LEU A 179 -21.01 7.45 -28.99
C LEU A 179 -20.92 7.34 -27.47
N LEU A 180 -19.72 7.45 -26.89
CA LEU A 180 -19.53 7.38 -25.44
C LEU A 180 -20.25 8.53 -24.72
N VAL A 181 -20.13 9.75 -25.23
CA VAL A 181 -20.81 10.94 -24.67
C VAL A 181 -22.32 10.78 -24.78
N TRP A 182 -22.82 10.33 -25.94
CA TRP A 182 -24.24 10.06 -26.15
C TRP A 182 -24.79 9.00 -25.19
N GLN A 183 -24.09 7.87 -25.03
CA GLN A 183 -24.48 6.80 -24.10
C GLN A 183 -24.47 7.28 -22.65
N ALA A 184 -23.43 8.01 -22.23
CA ALA A 184 -23.36 8.57 -20.90
C ALA A 184 -24.55 9.50 -20.61
N ARG A 185 -24.93 10.33 -21.60
CA ARG A 185 -26.10 11.19 -21.52
C ARG A 185 -27.39 10.38 -21.36
N LYS A 186 -27.65 9.38 -22.20
CA LYS A 186 -28.87 8.54 -22.12
C LYS A 186 -28.98 7.75 -20.82
N ASN A 187 -27.84 7.26 -20.32
CA ASN A 187 -27.77 6.58 -19.04
C ASN A 187 -28.09 7.52 -17.89
N LEU A 188 -27.56 8.76 -17.91
CA LEU A 188 -27.89 9.78 -16.92
C LEU A 188 -29.33 10.26 -17.01
N GLU A 189 -29.92 10.39 -18.21
CA GLU A 189 -31.35 10.72 -18.38
C GLU A 189 -32.23 9.68 -17.70
N THR A 190 -31.95 8.39 -17.94
CA THR A 190 -32.66 7.28 -17.29
C THR A 190 -32.48 7.31 -15.77
N LYS A 191 -31.24 7.53 -15.29
CA LYS A 191 -30.94 7.59 -13.86
C LYS A 191 -31.61 8.78 -13.19
N LEU A 192 -31.62 9.94 -13.84
CA LEU A 192 -32.22 11.17 -13.34
C LEU A 192 -33.73 11.03 -13.13
N GLN A 193 -34.43 10.21 -13.91
CA GLN A 193 -35.86 9.94 -13.69
C GLN A 193 -36.13 9.17 -12.39
N SER A 194 -35.18 8.34 -11.94
CA SER A 194 -35.35 7.44 -10.79
C SER A 194 -34.69 7.97 -9.52
N ASP A 195 -33.60 8.71 -9.65
CA ASP A 195 -32.71 9.12 -8.57
C ASP A 195 -33.01 10.55 -8.09
N LYS A 196 -33.63 10.66 -6.89
CA LYS A 196 -33.96 11.96 -6.29
C LYS A 196 -32.75 12.76 -5.84
N ASP A 197 -31.68 12.08 -5.42
CA ASP A 197 -30.45 12.74 -4.98
C ASP A 197 -29.83 13.43 -6.21
N LEU A 198 -29.81 12.75 -7.35
CA LEU A 198 -29.33 13.32 -8.61
C LEU A 198 -30.20 14.50 -9.10
N GLN A 199 -31.52 14.43 -8.93
CA GLN A 199 -32.42 15.55 -9.25
C GLN A 199 -32.15 16.78 -8.37
N SER A 200 -31.81 16.57 -7.10
CA SER A 200 -31.54 17.66 -6.16
C SER A 200 -30.30 18.49 -6.52
N LEU A 201 -29.34 17.90 -7.25
CA LEU A 201 -28.13 18.60 -7.71
C LEU A 201 -28.38 19.58 -8.86
N LEU A 202 -29.57 19.55 -9.47
CA LEU A 202 -29.94 20.44 -10.57
C LEU A 202 -30.75 21.67 -10.11
N THR A 203 -31.10 21.75 -8.82
CA THR A 203 -31.92 22.81 -8.22
C THR A 203 -31.06 23.72 -7.35
#